data_AF-A0A9W9C307-F1
#
_entry.id   AF-A0A9W9C307-F1
#
_cell.length_a   1.000
_cell.length_b   1.000
_cell.length_c   1.000
_cell.angle_alpha   90.00
_cell.angle_beta   90.00
_cell.angle_gamma   90.00
#
_symmetry.space_group_name_H-M   'P 1'
#
loop_
_entity.id
_entity.type
_entity.pdbx_description
1 polymer ?
#
loop_
_entity_poly.entity_id
_entity_poly.type
_entity_poly.pdbx_seq_one_letter_code
_entity_poly.pdbx_strand_id
1 'polypeptide(L)'
;MQITSFLAIVLLSAPAAVIAAPVANDNGVSAVNDVFVRYEATCNPQFSTDPKIRAEQKASEQRMKDLTKEYKAAEKKCPSNALTTFGKKGGDKKAKEALKKKCVDGYTECAQKRELGNKACVAAGGKTDAGHKGAVTFCKNKASEWRAKKVQ
;
A
#
# COMPACT_ATOMS: atom_id res chain seq x y z
N MET A 1 -60.50 -19.57 -41.22
CA MET A 1 -59.67 -19.68 -42.44
C MET A 1 -59.53 -18.27 -43.01
N GLN A 2 -58.36 -17.97 -43.58
CA GLN A 2 -57.91 -16.74 -44.23
C GLN A 2 -57.11 -15.73 -43.40
N ILE A 3 -55.86 -15.66 -43.85
CA ILE A 3 -54.74 -14.79 -43.52
C ILE A 3 -54.75 -13.69 -44.59
N THR A 4 -54.55 -12.44 -44.21
CA THR A 4 -53.94 -11.44 -45.10
C THR A 4 -53.15 -10.43 -44.27
N SER A 5 -51.84 -10.44 -44.49
CA SER A 5 -50.87 -9.40 -44.12
C SER A 5 -51.18 -8.09 -44.84
N PHE A 6 -50.82 -6.93 -44.26
CA PHE A 6 -49.94 -5.93 -44.89
C PHE A 6 -49.51 -4.83 -43.88
N LEU A 7 -48.25 -4.42 -44.06
CA LEU A 7 -47.40 -3.52 -43.29
C LEU A 7 -47.95 -2.11 -42.96
N ALA A 8 -47.51 -1.52 -41.83
CA ALA A 8 -47.00 -0.13 -41.75
C ALA A 8 -46.31 0.22 -40.39
N ILE A 9 -44.98 0.13 -40.40
CA ILE A 9 -43.92 1.02 -39.87
C ILE A 9 -44.23 2.04 -38.72
N VAL A 10 -43.54 1.80 -37.60
CA VAL A 10 -42.67 2.70 -36.76
C VAL A 10 -43.25 3.99 -36.14
N LEU A 11 -43.23 4.01 -34.80
CA LEU A 11 -42.54 5.04 -34.01
C LEU A 11 -42.15 4.47 -32.64
N LEU A 12 -40.86 4.14 -32.50
CA LEU A 12 -40.22 3.81 -31.23
C LEU A 12 -40.15 5.08 -30.37
N SER A 13 -40.88 5.09 -29.26
CA SER A 13 -40.54 5.88 -28.08
C SER A 13 -40.51 4.96 -26.86
N ALA A 14 -39.65 3.94 -26.93
CA ALA A 14 -39.28 3.19 -25.75
C ALA A 14 -38.25 4.01 -24.96
N PRO A 15 -38.46 4.28 -23.66
CA PRO A 15 -37.41 4.83 -22.82
C PRO A 15 -36.20 3.91 -22.92
N ALA A 16 -35.03 4.49 -23.13
CA ALA A 16 -33.78 3.76 -23.14
C ALA A 16 -33.65 3.02 -21.81
N ALA A 17 -34.02 1.73 -21.82
CA ALA A 17 -33.65 0.80 -20.79
C ALA A 17 -32.12 0.75 -20.87
N VAL A 18 -31.47 1.40 -19.91
CA VAL A 18 -30.04 1.25 -19.68
C VAL A 18 -29.85 -0.21 -19.29
N ILE A 19 -29.60 -1.05 -20.30
CA ILE A 19 -29.12 -2.39 -20.09
C ILE A 19 -27.71 -2.20 -19.53
N ALA A 20 -27.62 -2.15 -18.19
CA ALA A 20 -26.37 -2.43 -17.51
C ALA A 20 -26.02 -3.86 -17.89
N ALA A 21 -25.25 -4.01 -18.99
CA ALA A 21 -24.64 -5.26 -19.34
C ALA A 21 -23.94 -5.79 -18.07
N PRO A 22 -24.06 -7.09 -17.75
CA PRO A 22 -23.31 -7.65 -16.66
C PRO A 22 -21.85 -7.35 -16.96
N VAL A 23 -21.26 -6.43 -16.17
CA VAL A 23 -19.83 -6.17 -16.20
C VAL A 23 -19.19 -7.47 -15.77
N ALA A 24 -18.80 -8.27 -16.77
CA ALA A 24 -17.90 -9.38 -16.60
C ALA A 24 -16.70 -8.81 -15.84
N ASN A 25 -16.66 -9.15 -14.56
CA ASN A 25 -15.70 -8.64 -13.61
C ASN A 25 -14.38 -9.36 -13.87
N ASP A 26 -13.76 -9.09 -15.02
CA ASP A 26 -12.36 -9.42 -15.31
C ASP A 26 -11.42 -8.46 -14.54
N ASN A 27 -11.81 -8.12 -13.31
CA ASN A 27 -10.91 -7.53 -12.34
C ASN A 27 -9.90 -8.60 -11.97
N GLY A 28 -8.83 -8.68 -12.75
CA GLY A 28 -7.58 -9.27 -12.31
C GLY A 28 -7.19 -8.58 -11.01
N VAL A 29 -7.54 -9.20 -9.89
CA VAL A 29 -7.10 -8.81 -8.57
C VAL A 29 -5.59 -9.00 -8.59
N SER A 30 -4.85 -7.91 -8.83
CA SER A 30 -3.41 -7.89 -8.54
C SER A 30 -3.31 -7.88 -7.02
N ALA A 31 -3.44 -9.06 -6.41
CA ALA A 31 -3.07 -9.25 -5.03
C ALA A 31 -1.59 -8.96 -4.97
N VAL A 32 -1.21 -7.75 -4.57
CA VAL A 32 0.18 -7.38 -4.37
C VAL A 32 0.63 -8.04 -3.05
N ASN A 33 0.63 -9.38 -3.03
CA ASN A 33 0.89 -10.27 -1.89
C ASN A 33 2.29 -10.06 -1.27
N ASP A 34 3.16 -9.33 -1.96
CA ASP A 34 4.56 -9.14 -1.56
C ASP A 34 4.85 -7.74 -0.94
N VAL A 35 3.81 -6.90 -0.92
CA VAL A 35 3.83 -5.57 -0.33
C VAL A 35 3.10 -5.71 1.01
N PHE A 36 3.79 -5.41 2.11
CA PHE A 36 3.26 -5.41 3.50
C PHE A 36 3.13 -6.75 4.26
N VAL A 37 4.20 -7.57 4.30
CA VAL A 37 4.26 -8.80 5.13
C VAL A 37 4.24 -8.55 6.68
N ARG A 38 3.76 -7.39 7.15
CA ARG A 38 3.53 -7.11 8.57
C ARG A 38 2.08 -6.65 8.72
N TYR A 39 1.28 -7.42 9.46
CA TYR A 39 -0.15 -7.19 9.72
C TYR A 39 -1.08 -7.28 8.49
N GLU A 40 -0.76 -8.14 7.52
CA GLU A 40 -1.65 -8.45 6.37
C GLU A 40 -2.13 -7.24 5.56
N ALA A 41 -1.38 -6.13 5.55
CA ALA A 41 -1.85 -4.96 4.83
C ALA A 41 -1.95 -5.30 3.34
N THR A 42 -3.13 -5.18 2.75
CA THR A 42 -3.34 -5.61 1.36
C THR A 42 -3.79 -4.42 0.55
N CYS A 43 -2.93 -3.96 -0.36
CA CYS A 43 -3.38 -3.02 -1.37
C CYS A 43 -4.09 -3.81 -2.47
N ASN A 44 -5.41 -3.69 -2.54
CA ASN A 44 -6.25 -4.30 -3.57
C ASN A 44 -6.67 -3.20 -4.57
N PRO A 45 -5.81 -2.78 -5.51
CA PRO A 45 -6.13 -1.73 -6.46
C PRO A 45 -7.21 -2.18 -7.44
N GLN A 46 -8.24 -1.35 -7.64
CA GLN A 46 -9.20 -1.51 -8.72
C GLN A 46 -8.80 -0.62 -9.90
N PHE A 47 -8.38 -1.26 -11.00
CA PHE A 47 -7.93 -0.54 -12.18
C PHE A 47 -9.11 -0.01 -13.00
N SER A 48 -8.99 1.25 -13.44
CA SER A 48 -9.95 1.88 -14.34
C SER A 48 -9.94 1.21 -15.72
N THR A 49 -11.09 1.25 -16.40
CA THR A 49 -11.22 0.88 -17.81
C THR A 49 -10.71 1.97 -18.75
N ASP A 50 -10.61 3.23 -18.28
CA ASP A 50 -9.97 4.31 -19.01
C ASP A 50 -8.45 4.06 -19.11
N PRO A 51 -7.86 4.03 -20.32
CA PRO A 51 -6.46 3.71 -20.52
C PRO A 51 -5.49 4.74 -19.92
N LYS A 52 -5.86 6.03 -19.87
CA LYS A 52 -5.03 7.08 -19.27
C LYS A 52 -5.00 6.91 -17.75
N ILE A 53 -6.17 6.78 -17.13
CA ILE A 53 -6.28 6.56 -15.68
C ILE A 53 -5.58 5.25 -15.28
N ARG A 54 -5.74 4.18 -16.07
CA ARG A 54 -5.07 2.90 -15.84
C ARG A 54 -3.54 3.02 -15.88
N ALA A 55 -2.98 3.84 -16.76
CA ALA A 55 -1.54 4.06 -16.83
C ALA A 55 -1.01 4.76 -15.55
N GLU A 56 -1.74 5.77 -15.06
CA GLU A 56 -1.41 6.46 -13.80
C GLU A 56 -1.51 5.52 -12.58
N GLN A 57 -2.54 4.67 -12.55
CA GLN A 57 -2.69 3.67 -11.49
C GLN A 57 -1.56 2.64 -11.51
N LYS A 58 -1.12 2.18 -12.69
CA LYS A 58 0.05 1.29 -12.82
C LYS A 58 1.35 1.95 -12.36
N ALA A 59 1.54 3.23 -12.68
CA ALA A 59 2.69 3.99 -12.18
C ALA A 59 2.66 4.09 -10.64
N SER A 60 1.48 4.28 -10.06
CA SER A 60 1.28 4.30 -8.60
C SER A 60 1.53 2.93 -7.95
N GLU A 61 1.11 1.85 -8.59
CA GLU A 61 1.42 0.47 -8.17
C GLU A 61 2.93 0.22 -8.17
N GLN A 62 3.62 0.64 -9.23
CA GLN A 62 5.08 0.53 -9.32
C GLN A 62 5.77 1.35 -8.20
N ARG A 63 5.30 2.58 -7.97
CA ARG A 63 5.79 3.42 -6.87
C ARG A 63 5.61 2.76 -5.52
N MET A 64 4.50 2.08 -5.29
CA MET A 64 4.24 1.31 -4.06
C MET A 64 5.22 0.14 -3.89
N LYS A 65 5.57 -0.57 -4.96
CA LYS A 65 6.58 -1.64 -4.95
C LYS A 65 7.97 -1.11 -4.60
N ASP A 66 8.34 0.05 -5.15
CA ASP A 66 9.63 0.68 -4.86
C ASP A 66 9.70 1.19 -3.42
N LEU A 67 8.66 1.86 -2.95
CA LEU A 67 8.53 2.29 -1.55
C LEU A 67 8.55 1.10 -0.58
N THR A 68 8.09 -0.07 -1.02
CA THR A 68 8.21 -1.32 -0.26
C THR A 68 9.64 -1.77 -0.06
N LYS A 69 10.45 -1.73 -1.11
CA LYS A 69 11.88 -2.01 -1.00
C LYS A 69 12.55 -0.98 -0.09
N GLU A 70 12.20 0.30 -0.24
CA GLU A 70 12.74 1.39 0.56
C GLU A 70 12.43 1.23 2.06
N TYR A 71 11.18 0.96 2.46
CA TYR A 71 10.87 0.77 3.88
C TYR A 71 11.50 -0.50 4.46
N LYS A 72 11.59 -1.60 3.67
CA LYS A 72 12.28 -2.84 4.10
C LYS A 72 13.77 -2.58 4.33
N ALA A 73 14.40 -1.77 3.47
CA ALA A 73 15.79 -1.34 3.65
C ALA A 73 15.95 -0.43 4.87
N ALA A 74 15.02 0.50 5.10
CA ALA A 74 15.02 1.38 6.26
C ALA A 74 14.90 0.61 7.58
N GLU A 75 14.00 -0.39 7.67
CA GLU A 75 13.88 -1.27 8.84
C GLU A 75 15.21 -2.00 9.14
N LYS A 76 15.94 -2.44 8.11
CA LYS A 76 17.24 -3.12 8.26
C LYS A 76 18.39 -2.22 8.70
N LYS A 77 18.22 -0.89 8.70
CA LYS A 77 19.25 0.02 9.23
C LYS A 77 19.50 -0.21 10.72
N CYS A 78 18.46 -0.59 11.48
CA CYS A 78 18.63 -1.05 12.84
C CYS A 78 19.01 -2.54 12.84
N PRO A 79 20.25 -2.92 13.19
CA PRO A 79 20.68 -4.31 13.10
C PRO A 79 19.94 -5.19 14.11
N SER A 80 19.76 -6.49 13.80
CA SER A 80 19.04 -7.43 14.67
C SER A 80 19.67 -7.59 16.05
N ASN A 81 21.00 -7.46 16.16
CA ASN A 81 21.74 -7.50 17.42
C ASN A 81 21.78 -6.16 18.16
N ALA A 82 21.09 -5.11 17.68
CA ALA A 82 21.19 -3.76 18.23
C ALA A 82 20.86 -3.70 19.72
N LEU A 83 19.86 -4.46 20.19
CA LEU A 83 19.48 -4.48 21.60
C LEU A 83 20.60 -5.05 22.48
N THR A 84 21.19 -6.17 22.06
CA THR A 84 22.32 -6.80 22.77
C THR A 84 23.53 -5.87 22.82
N THR A 85 23.89 -5.25 21.69
CA THR A 85 25.01 -4.31 21.61
C THR A 85 24.77 -3.07 22.48
N PHE A 86 23.55 -2.52 22.46
CA PHE A 86 23.21 -1.33 23.24
C PHE A 86 23.20 -1.61 24.76
N GLY A 87 22.74 -2.80 25.17
CA GLY A 87 22.64 -3.21 26.57
C GLY A 87 23.97 -3.63 27.22
N LYS A 88 25.06 -3.75 26.46
CA LYS A 88 26.36 -4.18 27.00
C LYS A 88 26.90 -3.17 28.03
N LYS A 89 27.17 -3.64 29.25
CA LYS A 89 27.78 -2.85 30.33
C LYS A 89 29.21 -2.44 29.94
N GLY A 90 29.58 -1.19 30.22
CA GLY A 90 30.93 -0.66 29.93
C GLY A 90 31.27 -0.50 28.44
N GLY A 91 30.28 -0.58 27.52
CA GLY A 91 30.50 -0.33 26.09
C GLY A 91 30.76 1.13 25.76
N ASP A 92 31.36 1.38 24.59
CA ASP A 92 31.63 2.74 24.08
C ASP A 92 30.33 3.55 23.93
N LYS A 93 30.25 4.67 24.67
CA LYS A 93 29.10 5.59 24.64
C LYS A 93 28.87 6.17 23.25
N LYS A 94 29.92 6.52 22.50
CA LYS A 94 29.80 7.07 21.13
C LYS A 94 29.21 6.03 20.19
N ALA A 95 29.66 4.77 20.29
CA ALA A 95 29.10 3.67 19.50
C ALA A 95 27.63 3.41 19.85
N LYS A 96 27.24 3.50 21.13
CA LYS A 96 25.83 3.38 21.57
C LYS A 96 24.97 4.53 21.06
N GLU A 97 25.46 5.76 21.08
CA GLU A 97 24.78 6.93 20.52
C GLU A 97 24.58 6.80 19.02
N ALA A 98 25.62 6.40 18.29
CA ALA A 98 25.54 6.17 16.85
C ALA A 98 24.54 5.05 16.51
N LEU A 99 24.54 3.94 17.27
CA LEU A 99 23.58 2.86 17.11
C LEU A 99 22.15 3.32 17.39
N LYS A 100 21.92 4.06 18.49
CA LYS A 100 20.62 4.64 18.81
C LYS A 100 20.14 5.54 17.68
N LYS A 101 20.97 6.46 17.20
CA LYS A 101 20.66 7.35 16.08
C LYS A 101 20.30 6.55 14.82
N LYS A 102 21.11 5.55 14.45
CA LYS A 102 20.87 4.68 13.29
C LYS A 102 19.51 3.98 13.36
N CYS A 103 19.14 3.46 14.53
CA CYS A 103 17.85 2.81 14.72
C CYS A 103 16.68 3.81 14.69
N VAL A 104 16.81 4.98 15.33
CA VAL A 104 15.79 6.04 15.28
C VAL A 104 15.56 6.50 13.85
N ASP A 105 16.63 6.78 13.10
CA ASP A 105 16.56 7.25 11.72
C ASP A 105 15.93 6.16 10.82
N GLY A 106 16.37 4.91 10.95
CA GLY A 106 15.84 3.78 10.18
C GLY A 106 14.34 3.55 10.39
N TYR A 107 13.88 3.57 11.64
CA TYR A 107 12.44 3.40 11.91
C TYR A 107 11.61 4.64 11.56
N THR A 108 12.18 5.84 11.64
CA THR A 108 11.52 7.07 11.18
C THR A 108 11.31 7.06 9.68
N GLU A 109 12.35 6.70 8.92
CA GLU A 109 12.27 6.55 7.47
C GLU A 109 11.32 5.40 7.10
N CYS A 110 11.34 4.27 7.82
CA CYS A 110 10.33 3.22 7.62
C CYS A 110 8.90 3.78 7.69
N ALA A 111 8.58 4.55 8.74
CA ALA A 111 7.25 5.11 8.90
C ALA A 111 6.88 6.04 7.74
N GLN A 112 7.79 6.94 7.34
CA GLN A 112 7.59 7.85 6.21
C GLN A 112 7.35 7.11 4.89
N LYS A 113 8.19 6.12 4.57
CA LYS A 113 8.08 5.34 3.33
C LYS A 113 6.82 4.48 3.30
N ARG A 114 6.38 3.95 4.45
CA ARG A 114 5.09 3.27 4.58
C ARG A 114 3.91 4.23 4.37
N GLU A 115 3.95 5.44 4.93
CA GLU A 115 2.91 6.46 4.69
C GLU A 115 2.83 6.87 3.21
N LEU A 116 3.99 7.02 2.54
CA LEU A 116 4.03 7.24 1.10
C LEU A 116 3.50 6.03 0.32
N GLY A 117 3.82 4.81 0.75
CA GLY A 117 3.30 3.57 0.14
C GLY A 117 1.79 3.47 0.26
N ASN A 118 1.23 3.87 1.41
CA ASN A 118 -0.21 3.94 1.64
C ASN A 118 -0.88 4.96 0.70
N LYS A 119 -0.27 6.13 0.49
CA LYS A 119 -0.76 7.13 -0.49
C LYS A 119 -0.71 6.60 -1.92
N ALA A 120 0.38 5.91 -2.28
CA ALA A 120 0.51 5.27 -3.59
C ALA A 120 -0.53 4.15 -3.80
N CYS A 121 -0.87 3.40 -2.76
CA CYS A 121 -1.96 2.43 -2.82
C CYS A 121 -3.30 3.09 -3.15
N VAL A 122 -3.64 4.20 -2.50
CA VAL A 122 -4.87 4.96 -2.80
C VAL A 122 -4.84 5.50 -4.22
N ALA A 123 -3.71 6.04 -4.67
CA ALA A 123 -3.55 6.53 -6.04
C ALA A 123 -3.66 5.40 -7.09
N ALA A 124 -3.29 4.16 -6.74
CA ALA A 124 -3.48 2.99 -7.58
C ALA A 124 -4.94 2.50 -7.62
N GLY A 125 -5.87 3.13 -6.90
CA GLY A 125 -7.27 2.71 -6.79
C GLY A 125 -7.54 1.71 -5.66
N GLY A 126 -6.60 1.55 -4.72
CA GLY A 126 -6.76 0.73 -3.53
C GLY A 126 -7.31 1.51 -2.32
N LYS A 127 -7.35 0.85 -1.16
CA LYS A 127 -7.74 1.45 0.12
C LYS A 127 -6.71 1.14 1.19
N THR A 128 -6.61 2.01 2.19
CA THR A 128 -5.77 1.77 3.37
C THR A 128 -6.62 1.13 4.48
N ASP A 129 -6.23 -0.09 4.88
CA ASP A 129 -6.89 -0.86 5.94
C ASP A 129 -6.21 -0.65 7.31
N ALA A 130 -6.64 -1.42 8.31
CA ALA A 130 -6.04 -1.44 9.64
C ALA A 130 -4.58 -1.94 9.63
N GLY A 131 -4.23 -2.88 8.74
CA GLY A 131 -2.87 -3.37 8.56
C GLY A 131 -1.91 -2.27 8.09
N HIS A 132 -2.34 -1.43 7.15
CA HIS A 132 -1.55 -0.29 6.65
C HIS A 132 -1.25 0.70 7.77
N LYS A 133 -2.25 1.00 8.61
CA LYS A 133 -2.09 1.88 9.78
C LYS A 133 -1.21 1.22 10.83
N GLY A 134 -1.43 -0.06 11.13
CA GLY A 134 -0.65 -0.84 12.10
C GLY A 134 0.83 -0.91 11.74
N ALA A 135 1.15 -1.07 10.45
CA ALA A 135 2.53 -1.11 9.97
C ALA A 135 3.26 0.25 10.13
N VAL A 136 2.57 1.37 9.86
CA VAL A 136 3.12 2.71 10.13
C VAL A 136 3.33 2.91 11.63
N THR A 137 2.33 2.58 12.45
CA THR A 137 2.38 2.69 13.90
C THR A 137 3.51 1.85 14.50
N PHE A 138 3.75 0.63 13.99
CA PHE A 138 4.88 -0.20 14.40
C PHE A 138 6.22 0.53 14.23
N CYS A 139 6.47 1.11 13.06
CA CYS A 139 7.72 1.84 12.82
C CYS A 139 7.82 3.11 13.68
N LYS A 140 6.71 3.84 13.88
CA LYS A 140 6.68 4.98 14.81
C LYS A 140 6.99 4.57 16.25
N ASN A 141 6.40 3.48 16.73
CA ASN A 141 6.62 2.96 18.07
C ASN A 141 8.07 2.52 18.27
N LYS A 142 8.65 1.78 17.31
CA LYS A 142 10.07 1.39 17.39
C LYS A 142 11.00 2.60 17.40
N ALA A 143 10.74 3.62 16.58
CA ALA A 143 11.50 4.86 16.62
C ALA A 143 11.41 5.54 17.99
N SER A 144 10.21 5.59 18.59
CA SER A 144 9.98 6.14 19.93
C SER A 144 10.70 5.34 21.03
N GLU A 145 10.57 4.01 21.02
CA GLU A 145 11.27 3.11 21.94
C GLU A 145 12.78 3.36 21.90
N TRP A 146 13.37 3.48 20.71
CA TRP A 146 14.79 3.77 20.55
C TRP A 146 15.16 5.18 21.04
N ARG A 147 14.34 6.21 20.78
CA ARG A 147 14.54 7.56 21.31
C ARG A 147 14.55 7.59 22.84
N ALA A 148 13.69 6.79 23.48
CA ALA A 148 13.58 6.72 24.94
C ALA A 148 14.77 6.00 25.61
N LYS A 149 15.55 5.19 24.90
CA LYS A 149 16.70 4.48 25.47
C LYS A 149 17.77 5.46 25.96
N LYS A 150 18.23 5.27 27.20
CA LYS A 150 19.33 6.04 27.78
C LYS A 150 20.66 5.37 27.44
N VAL A 151 21.63 6.16 26.99
CA VAL A 151 23.00 5.68 26.82
C VAL A 151 23.64 5.66 28.20
N GLN A 152 24.02 4.45 28.64
CA GLN A 152 24.71 4.19 29.91
C GLN A 152 26.19 3.99 29.65
#